data_AF-A0A2P5E1Y1-F1
#
_entry.id   AF-A0A2P5E1Y1-F1
#
_cell.length_a   1.000
_cell.length_b   1.000
_cell.length_c   1.000
_cell.angle_alpha   90.00
_cell.angle_beta   90.00
_cell.angle_gamma   90.00
#
_symmetry.space_group_name_H-M   'P 1'
#
loop_
_entity.id
_entity.type
_entity.pdbx_description
1 polymer ?
#
loop_
_entity_poly.entity_id
_entity_poly.type
_entity_poly.pdbx_seq_one_letter_code
_entity_poly.pdbx_strand_id
1 'polypeptide(L)'
;MSAGTFIAPVAGSGYVGLKTNFPKLLPVKDSIGWTRKTVSNGSKTHCMKTWNPINNKKFETLSYLPPLTDDSIAREIDFMLKKGWIPCLEFDEVGYVYRENSRIPGYYDGRYWTLWKLPMFGCNDSSQVLNEIHDCKKAYPNAYIRCLAFDNKHQVQCMAFVIQKPT
;
A
#
# COMPACT_ATOMS: atom_id res chain seq x y z
N MET A 1 -47.56 -27.35 -39.96
CA MET A 1 -48.13 -26.32 -39.06
C MET A 1 -47.43 -26.48 -37.71
N SER A 2 -46.69 -25.44 -37.31
CA SER A 2 -45.66 -25.29 -36.27
C SER A 2 -45.99 -25.84 -34.87
N ALA A 3 -45.05 -26.51 -34.17
CA ALA A 3 -44.03 -26.04 -33.19
C ALA A 3 -44.62 -25.74 -31.77
N GLY A 4 -43.97 -25.99 -30.64
CA GLY A 4 -42.58 -26.36 -30.37
C GLY A 4 -42.31 -26.68 -28.89
N THR A 5 -41.04 -27.02 -28.64
CA THR A 5 -40.42 -27.54 -27.42
C THR A 5 -40.28 -26.51 -26.30
N PHE A 6 -40.37 -26.96 -25.05
CA PHE A 6 -40.09 -26.19 -23.83
C PHE A 6 -38.59 -25.88 -23.69
N ILE A 7 -38.23 -24.60 -23.58
CA ILE A 7 -36.97 -24.13 -23.00
C ILE A 7 -37.30 -22.94 -22.10
N ALA A 8 -36.88 -23.02 -20.84
CA ALA A 8 -37.02 -21.95 -19.86
C ALA A 8 -35.90 -20.90 -20.04
N PRO A 9 -36.23 -19.60 -20.05
CA PRO A 9 -35.29 -18.55 -19.68
C PRO A 9 -35.60 -18.08 -18.26
N VAL A 10 -34.65 -18.32 -17.35
CA VAL A 10 -34.49 -17.52 -16.14
C VAL A 10 -33.97 -16.16 -16.57
N ALA A 11 -34.71 -15.09 -16.32
CA ALA A 11 -34.24 -13.72 -16.53
C ALA A 11 -34.79 -12.76 -15.46
N GLY A 12 -33.90 -12.38 -14.54
CA GLY A 12 -33.77 -11.04 -13.96
C GLY A 12 -34.94 -10.46 -13.18
N SER A 13 -34.79 -10.39 -11.85
CA SER A 13 -35.47 -9.38 -11.04
C SER A 13 -34.97 -7.99 -11.46
N GLY A 14 -35.70 -7.35 -12.36
CA GLY A 14 -35.57 -5.91 -12.58
C GLY A 14 -36.18 -5.18 -11.39
N TYR A 15 -35.36 -4.51 -10.59
CA TYR A 15 -35.87 -3.59 -9.59
C TYR A 15 -36.58 -2.43 -10.29
N VAL A 16 -37.91 -2.46 -10.29
CA VAL A 16 -38.76 -1.32 -10.62
C VAL A 16 -38.76 -0.40 -9.40
N GLY A 17 -38.21 0.79 -9.54
CA GLY A 17 -38.17 1.79 -8.47
C GLY A 17 -39.56 2.08 -7.91
N LEU A 18 -39.63 2.37 -6.59
CA LEU A 18 -40.87 2.71 -5.90
C LEU A 18 -41.56 3.89 -6.60
N LYS A 19 -42.72 3.63 -7.21
CA LYS A 19 -43.70 4.67 -7.52
C LYS A 19 -44.54 4.91 -6.27
N THR A 20 -44.49 6.13 -5.73
CA THR A 20 -45.32 6.55 -4.61
C THR A 20 -46.65 7.11 -5.11
N ASN A 21 -47.71 6.31 -4.98
CA ASN A 21 -49.08 6.82 -5.02
C ASN A 21 -49.42 7.36 -3.62
N PHE A 22 -49.66 8.65 -3.46
CA PHE A 22 -50.27 9.21 -2.26
C PHE A 22 -51.50 10.07 -2.62
N PRO A 23 -52.65 9.89 -1.95
CA PRO A 23 -53.81 10.73 -2.16
C PRO A 23 -53.61 12.10 -1.52
N LYS A 24 -54.18 13.10 -2.17
CA LYS A 24 -54.13 14.53 -1.85
C LYS A 24 -54.86 14.81 -0.54
N LEU A 25 -54.16 15.13 0.56
CA LEU A 25 -54.79 15.73 1.74
C LEU A 25 -53.89 16.76 2.45
N LEU A 26 -54.57 17.86 2.81
CA LEU A 26 -54.24 18.99 3.69
C LEU A 26 -53.71 20.29 3.04
N PRO A 27 -54.36 21.45 3.30
CA PRO A 27 -53.98 22.74 2.75
C PRO A 27 -52.72 23.27 3.47
N VAL A 28 -51.83 23.83 2.66
CA VAL A 28 -50.58 24.48 3.07
C VAL A 28 -50.89 25.62 4.04
N LYS A 29 -50.39 25.50 5.27
CA LYS A 29 -50.28 26.62 6.21
C LYS A 29 -48.87 27.18 6.05
N ASP A 30 -48.77 28.45 5.67
CA ASP A 30 -47.51 29.16 5.42
C ASP A 30 -46.55 29.04 6.62
N SER A 31 -45.59 28.13 6.51
CA SER A 31 -44.35 28.22 7.28
C SER A 31 -43.23 28.53 6.31
N ILE A 32 -43.00 29.84 6.14
CA ILE A 32 -41.74 30.41 5.66
C ILE A 32 -40.65 29.86 6.59
N GLY A 33 -39.99 28.76 6.20
CA GLY A 33 -39.05 28.15 7.13
C GLY A 33 -38.43 26.81 6.76
N TRP A 34 -38.66 26.24 5.57
CA TRP A 34 -37.81 25.13 5.11
C TRP A 34 -37.90 24.88 3.60
N THR A 35 -37.80 25.94 2.81
CA THR A 35 -37.65 25.78 1.36
C THR A 35 -36.34 26.42 0.95
N ARG A 36 -35.47 25.59 0.37
CA ARG A 36 -34.24 25.96 -0.32
C ARG A 36 -32.99 26.18 0.57
N LYS A 37 -32.54 25.09 1.19
CA LYS A 37 -31.11 24.75 1.09
C LYS A 37 -30.94 23.51 0.21
N THR A 38 -31.41 23.61 -1.03
CA THR A 38 -30.85 22.78 -2.10
C THR A 38 -29.40 23.20 -2.17
N VAL A 39 -28.48 22.35 -1.67
CA VAL A 39 -27.05 22.61 -1.72
C VAL A 39 -26.68 22.80 -3.19
N SER A 40 -26.44 24.03 -3.60
CA SER A 40 -26.13 24.41 -4.98
C SER A 40 -24.68 24.09 -5.35
N ASN A 41 -24.10 23.02 -4.81
CA ASN A 41 -22.72 22.65 -5.05
C ASN A 41 -22.65 21.26 -5.69
N GLY A 42 -23.41 21.06 -6.77
CA GLY A 42 -23.31 19.88 -7.63
C GLY A 42 -21.97 19.76 -8.37
N SER A 43 -21.04 20.72 -8.21
CA SER A 43 -19.71 20.74 -8.82
C SER A 43 -18.57 20.27 -7.90
N LYS A 44 -18.85 19.96 -6.63
CA LYS A 44 -17.85 19.43 -5.67
C LYS A 44 -18.19 18.03 -5.15
N THR A 45 -18.73 17.15 -5.97
CA THR A 45 -18.90 15.73 -5.64
C THR A 45 -17.59 14.92 -5.71
N HIS A 46 -16.44 15.56 -5.53
CA HIS A 46 -15.12 14.93 -5.37
C HIS A 46 -14.63 14.90 -3.91
N CYS A 47 -15.53 15.03 -2.92
CA CYS A 47 -15.16 15.03 -1.50
C CYS A 47 -14.69 13.67 -0.98
N MET A 48 -15.01 12.57 -1.68
CA MET A 48 -14.62 11.23 -1.28
C MET A 48 -13.64 10.66 -2.31
N LYS A 49 -12.41 10.40 -1.86
CA LYS A 49 -11.41 9.67 -2.64
C LYS A 49 -11.44 8.22 -2.22
N THR A 50 -11.42 7.31 -3.20
CA THR A 50 -11.27 5.88 -2.96
C THR A 50 -9.78 5.54 -2.95
N TRP A 51 -9.34 4.69 -2.02
CA TRP A 51 -8.00 4.15 -2.02
C TRP A 51 -7.78 3.24 -3.23
N ASN A 52 -6.67 3.39 -3.96
CA ASN A 52 -6.37 2.54 -5.10
C ASN A 52 -5.77 1.20 -4.64
N PRO A 53 -6.45 0.05 -4.86
CA PRO A 53 -5.92 -1.26 -4.47
C PRO A 53 -4.98 -1.87 -5.53
N ILE A 54 -4.94 -1.33 -6.75
CA ILE A 54 -4.22 -1.92 -7.89
C ILE A 54 -2.81 -1.34 -7.97
N ASN A 55 -1.80 -2.22 -8.09
CA ASN A 55 -0.38 -1.86 -8.23
C ASN A 55 0.17 -0.93 -7.13
N ASN A 56 -0.46 -0.96 -5.95
CA ASN A 56 -0.12 -0.12 -4.81
C ASN A 56 0.42 -0.96 -3.64
N LYS A 57 1.27 -1.95 -3.95
CA LYS A 57 1.90 -2.81 -2.95
C LYS A 57 2.78 -2.00 -1.99
N LYS A 58 2.86 -2.47 -0.75
CA LYS A 58 3.58 -1.84 0.36
C LYS A 58 4.73 -2.72 0.82
N PHE A 59 5.70 -2.08 1.46
CA PHE A 59 6.98 -2.67 1.86
C PHE A 59 7.29 -2.28 3.31
N GLU A 60 6.30 -2.44 4.18
CA GLU A 60 6.37 -2.10 5.60
C GLU A 60 6.70 -0.61 5.87
N THR A 61 7.52 -0.33 6.87
CA THR A 61 7.80 1.01 7.40
C THR A 61 8.26 1.98 6.31
N LEU A 62 7.78 3.23 6.38
CA LEU A 62 8.01 4.32 5.41
C LEU A 62 7.40 4.11 4.00
N SER A 63 6.89 2.93 3.64
CA SER A 63 6.43 2.65 2.27
C SER A 63 5.11 3.34 1.84
N TYR A 64 4.43 4.01 2.77
CA TYR A 64 3.26 4.86 2.50
C TYR A 64 3.63 6.31 2.20
N LEU A 65 4.86 6.72 2.52
CA LEU A 65 5.37 8.06 2.23
C LEU A 65 5.74 8.18 0.75
N PRO A 66 5.93 9.42 0.25
CA PRO A 66 6.60 9.62 -1.03
C PRO A 66 7.97 8.92 -1.08
N PRO A 67 8.47 8.56 -2.28
CA PRO A 67 9.81 7.99 -2.43
C PRO A 67 10.86 8.82 -1.70
N LEU A 68 11.68 8.16 -0.90
CA LEU A 68 12.71 8.83 -0.10
C LEU A 68 13.82 9.34 -1.01
N THR A 69 14.24 10.58 -0.80
CA THR A 69 15.45 11.14 -1.42
C THR A 69 16.70 10.57 -0.76
N ASP A 70 17.85 10.61 -1.44
CA ASP A 70 19.12 10.15 -0.87
C ASP A 70 19.45 10.89 0.44
N ASP A 71 19.17 12.19 0.55
CA ASP A 71 19.31 12.97 1.79
C ASP A 71 18.41 12.48 2.93
N SER A 72 17.22 11.98 2.60
CA SER A 72 16.30 11.44 3.60
C SER A 72 16.75 10.05 4.05
N ILE A 73 17.22 9.23 3.11
CA ILE A 73 17.83 7.93 3.41
C ILE A 73 19.08 8.11 4.29
N ALA A 74 19.93 9.08 3.99
CA ALA A 74 21.09 9.44 4.80
C ALA A 74 20.70 9.74 6.25
N ARG A 75 19.64 10.53 6.45
CA ARG A 75 19.14 10.88 7.80
C ARG A 75 18.59 9.68 8.56
N GLU A 76 17.91 8.75 7.89
CA GLU A 76 17.48 7.49 8.51
C GLU A 76 18.67 6.61 8.90
N ILE A 77 19.71 6.56 8.07
CA ILE A 77 20.95 5.84 8.38
C ILE A 77 21.68 6.50 9.56
N ASP A 78 21.82 7.83 9.57
CA ASP A 78 22.41 8.56 10.70
C ASP A 78 21.65 8.29 12.00
N PHE A 79 20.32 8.14 11.93
CA PHE A 79 19.52 7.74 13.08
C PHE A 79 19.89 6.34 13.57
N MET A 80 20.04 5.35 12.68
CA MET A 80 20.50 4.00 13.03
C MET A 80 21.87 4.03 13.70
N LEU A 81 22.82 4.77 13.12
CA LEU A 81 24.19 4.89 13.63
C LEU A 81 24.22 5.55 15.02
N LYS A 82 23.43 6.60 15.25
CA LYS A 82 23.28 7.25 16.57
C LYS A 82 22.71 6.31 17.63
N LYS A 83 21.87 5.33 17.24
CA LYS A 83 21.37 4.29 18.14
C LYS A 83 22.39 3.18 18.41
N GLY A 84 23.52 3.17 17.70
CA GLY A 84 24.51 2.10 17.75
C GLY A 84 24.02 0.82 17.06
N TRP A 85 23.05 0.93 16.15
CA TRP A 85 22.58 -0.18 15.34
C TRP A 85 23.47 -0.36 14.11
N ILE A 86 23.53 -1.58 13.61
CA ILE A 86 24.40 -1.97 12.51
C ILE A 86 23.58 -2.00 11.22
N PRO A 87 23.83 -1.08 10.25
CA PRO A 87 23.13 -1.06 8.98
C PRO A 87 23.47 -2.27 8.11
N CYS A 88 22.52 -2.68 7.29
CA CYS A 88 22.69 -3.78 6.33
C CYS A 88 21.76 -3.59 5.12
N LEU A 89 22.13 -4.15 3.97
CA LEU A 89 21.35 -4.08 2.75
C LEU A 89 20.90 -5.47 2.34
N GLU A 90 19.66 -5.54 1.84
CA GLU A 90 19.12 -6.75 1.22
C GLU A 90 18.41 -6.40 -0.08
N PHE A 91 18.40 -7.35 -1.01
CA PHE A 91 17.72 -7.22 -2.28
C PHE A 91 16.98 -8.49 -2.69
N ASP A 92 15.93 -8.32 -3.49
CA ASP A 92 15.10 -9.42 -3.99
C ASP A 92 14.41 -9.03 -5.31
N GLU A 93 14.10 -10.03 -6.14
CA GLU A 93 13.37 -9.83 -7.39
C GLU A 93 11.84 -9.81 -7.16
N VAL A 94 11.34 -10.58 -6.18
CA VAL A 94 9.91 -10.79 -5.98
C VAL A 94 9.29 -9.65 -5.18
N GLY A 95 9.88 -9.28 -4.05
CA GLY A 95 9.50 -8.13 -3.24
C GLY A 95 8.23 -8.27 -2.39
N TYR A 96 7.63 -9.46 -2.30
CA TYR A 96 6.46 -9.71 -1.44
C TYR A 96 6.42 -11.13 -0.90
N VAL A 97 5.71 -11.31 0.22
CA VAL A 97 5.52 -12.62 0.85
C VAL A 97 4.49 -13.46 0.10
N TYR A 98 4.70 -14.76 0.03
CA TYR A 98 3.79 -15.73 -0.56
C TYR A 98 3.77 -17.02 0.27
N ARG A 99 2.95 -18.01 -0.14
CA ARG A 99 2.80 -19.29 0.58
C ARG A 99 2.77 -20.45 -0.40
N GLU A 100 3.94 -21.01 -0.63
CA GLU A 100 4.15 -22.18 -1.49
C GLU A 100 4.42 -23.43 -0.64
N ASN A 101 5.37 -23.35 0.29
CA ASN A 101 5.91 -24.52 0.97
C ASN A 101 5.05 -25.00 2.15
N SER A 102 4.38 -24.09 2.86
CA SER A 102 3.53 -24.46 3.99
C SER A 102 2.45 -23.41 4.28
N ARG A 103 1.37 -23.85 4.93
CA ARG A 103 0.24 -23.02 5.35
C ARG A 103 -0.02 -23.00 6.86
N ILE A 104 0.89 -23.54 7.67
CA ILE A 104 0.76 -23.50 9.14
C ILE A 104 0.81 -22.05 9.67
N PRO A 105 0.20 -21.75 10.82
CA PRO A 105 0.27 -20.42 11.43
C PRO A 105 1.71 -19.93 11.60
N GLY A 106 1.99 -18.69 11.22
CA GLY A 106 3.32 -18.07 11.35
C GLY A 106 4.32 -18.39 10.24
N TYR A 107 3.99 -19.29 9.30
CA TYR A 107 4.85 -19.62 8.16
C TYR A 107 4.45 -18.85 6.89
N TYR A 108 5.43 -18.15 6.32
CA TYR A 108 5.36 -17.42 5.05
C TYR A 108 6.69 -17.54 4.30
N ASP A 109 6.62 -17.72 2.98
CA ASP A 109 7.75 -17.68 2.05
C ASP A 109 8.01 -16.22 1.62
N GLY A 110 9.22 -15.93 1.13
CA GLY A 110 9.59 -14.59 0.66
C GLY A 110 9.80 -13.53 1.76
N ARG A 111 9.90 -13.93 3.03
CA ARG A 111 10.26 -13.02 4.14
C ARG A 111 11.73 -12.58 4.09
N TYR A 112 12.60 -13.55 3.81
CA TYR A 112 14.04 -13.33 3.68
C TYR A 112 14.38 -12.90 2.27
N TRP A 113 15.23 -11.89 2.17
CA TRP A 113 15.80 -11.40 0.92
C TRP A 113 17.29 -11.74 0.88
N THR A 114 17.94 -11.55 -0.26
CA THR A 114 19.36 -11.86 -0.41
C THR A 114 20.19 -10.73 0.22
N LEU A 115 21.14 -11.10 1.07
CA LEU A 115 22.05 -10.15 1.71
C LEU A 115 23.00 -9.53 0.68
N TRP A 116 23.11 -8.21 0.68
CA TRP A 116 24.16 -7.51 -0.06
C TRP A 116 25.42 -7.42 0.80
N LYS A 117 26.47 -8.15 0.39
CA LYS A 117 27.72 -8.29 1.14
C LYS A 117 27.46 -8.75 2.59
N LEU A 118 27.80 -7.93 3.58
CA LEU A 118 27.68 -8.21 5.01
C LEU A 118 27.12 -6.97 5.74
N PRO A 119 26.57 -7.11 6.96
CA PRO A 119 26.25 -5.97 7.80
C PRO A 119 27.49 -5.08 8.00
N MET A 120 27.28 -3.77 7.97
CA MET A 120 28.36 -2.78 7.91
C MET A 120 28.91 -2.49 9.32
N PHE A 121 29.56 -3.49 9.92
CA PHE A 121 30.11 -3.41 11.28
C PHE A 121 31.15 -2.28 11.38
N GLY A 122 31.02 -1.45 12.44
CA GLY A 122 31.93 -0.32 12.67
C GLY A 122 31.74 0.86 11.73
N CYS A 123 30.71 0.84 10.86
CA CYS A 123 30.36 2.00 10.05
C CYS A 123 29.89 3.14 10.96
N ASN A 124 30.44 4.34 10.73
CA ASN A 124 30.11 5.56 11.48
C ASN A 124 29.69 6.72 10.55
N ASP A 125 29.58 6.46 9.25
CA ASP A 125 29.29 7.47 8.24
C ASP A 125 28.23 6.95 7.27
N SER A 126 27.11 7.67 7.18
CA SER A 126 26.00 7.33 6.29
C SER A 126 26.40 7.37 4.81
N SER A 127 27.43 8.15 4.44
CA SER A 127 27.92 8.21 3.07
C SER A 127 28.42 6.84 2.58
N GLN A 128 29.01 6.04 3.47
CA GLN A 128 29.49 4.69 3.14
C GLN A 128 28.32 3.76 2.80
N VAL A 129 27.24 3.83 3.58
CA VAL A 129 26.03 3.04 3.34
C VAL A 129 25.34 3.49 2.05
N LEU A 130 25.30 4.79 1.76
CA LEU A 130 24.79 5.31 0.48
C LEU A 130 25.60 4.80 -0.71
N ASN A 131 26.93 4.79 -0.62
CA ASN A 131 27.78 4.24 -1.68
C ASN A 131 27.46 2.78 -1.96
N GLU A 132 27.30 1.96 -0.91
CA GLU A 132 26.90 0.56 -1.05
C GLU A 132 25.49 0.40 -1.65
N ILE A 133 24.56 1.31 -1.31
CA ILE A 133 23.25 1.37 -1.96
C ILE A 133 23.43 1.62 -3.46
N HIS A 134 24.22 2.62 -3.87
CA HIS A 134 24.43 2.93 -5.27
C HIS A 134 25.09 1.77 -6.04
N ASP A 135 26.06 1.09 -5.43
CA ASP A 135 26.68 -0.10 -6.01
C ASP A 135 25.67 -1.25 -6.17
N CYS A 136 24.82 -1.48 -5.16
CA CYS A 136 23.75 -2.48 -5.24
C CYS A 136 22.72 -2.14 -6.33
N LYS A 137 22.31 -0.87 -6.44
CA LYS A 137 21.41 -0.39 -7.51
C LYS A 137 22.02 -0.61 -8.89
N LYS A 138 23.33 -0.37 -9.03
CA LYS A 138 24.06 -0.56 -10.29
C LYS A 138 24.19 -2.03 -10.68
N ALA A 139 24.45 -2.91 -9.71
CA ALA A 139 24.54 -4.35 -9.94
C ALA A 139 23.17 -4.97 -10.24
N TYR A 140 22.13 -4.52 -9.56
CA TYR A 140 20.77 -5.05 -9.64
C TYR A 140 19.73 -3.93 -9.89
N PRO A 141 19.67 -3.39 -11.11
CA PRO A 141 18.79 -2.24 -11.42
C PRO A 141 17.30 -2.58 -11.34
N ASN A 142 16.94 -3.86 -11.54
CA ASN A 142 15.55 -4.33 -11.54
C ASN A 142 15.19 -5.12 -10.27
N ALA A 143 15.97 -4.98 -9.19
CA ALA A 143 15.65 -5.60 -7.90
C ALA A 143 14.99 -4.59 -6.95
N TYR A 144 14.16 -5.11 -6.03
CA TYR A 144 13.83 -4.41 -4.81
C TYR A 144 15.05 -4.36 -3.92
N ILE A 145 15.32 -3.21 -3.30
CA ILE A 145 16.44 -3.04 -2.36
C ILE A 145 15.87 -2.41 -1.09
N ARG A 146 16.22 -2.94 0.08
CA ARG A 146 15.85 -2.40 1.39
C ARG A 146 17.09 -2.24 2.28
N CYS A 147 17.04 -1.26 3.16
CA CYS A 147 18.01 -1.10 4.23
C CYS A 147 17.42 -1.59 5.54
N LEU A 148 18.24 -2.29 6.30
CA LEU A 148 17.94 -2.88 7.59
C LEU A 148 18.88 -2.32 8.65
N ALA A 149 18.48 -2.42 9.91
CA ALA A 149 19.36 -2.19 11.05
C ALA A 149 19.19 -3.26 12.11
N PHE A 150 20.31 -3.76 12.63
CA PHE A 150 20.34 -4.77 13.70
C PHE A 150 20.84 -4.18 15.02
N ASP A 151 20.19 -4.54 16.11
CA ASP A 151 20.66 -4.29 17.46
C ASP A 151 21.21 -5.60 18.05
N ASN A 152 22.53 -5.62 18.23
CA ASN A 152 23.23 -6.77 18.76
C ASN A 152 22.97 -7.03 20.25
N LYS A 153 22.54 -6.02 21.02
CA LYS A 153 22.23 -6.18 22.45
C LYS A 153 20.90 -6.88 22.63
N HIS A 154 19.89 -6.47 21.87
CA HIS A 154 18.56 -7.06 21.92
C HIS A 154 18.40 -8.27 20.98
N GLN A 155 19.36 -8.52 20.09
CA GLN A 155 19.36 -9.61 19.10
C GLN A 155 18.16 -9.55 18.14
N VAL A 156 17.80 -8.33 17.72
CA VAL A 156 16.65 -8.10 16.84
C VAL A 156 16.99 -7.17 15.68
N GLN A 157 16.24 -7.32 14.60
CA GLN A 157 16.16 -6.32 13.55
C GLN A 157 15.25 -5.18 14.02
N CYS A 158 15.82 -3.99 14.17
CA CYS A 158 15.13 -2.83 14.74
C CYS A 158 14.46 -1.95 13.69
N MET A 159 14.95 -1.98 12.46
CA MET A 159 14.47 -1.12 11.39
C MET A 159 14.60 -1.80 10.04
N ALA A 160 13.63 -1.54 9.16
CA ALA A 160 13.64 -1.95 7.76
C ALA A 160 12.83 -0.96 6.93
N PHE A 161 13.39 -0.47 5.83
CA PHE A 161 12.65 0.35 4.87
C PHE A 161 13.14 0.14 3.44
N VAL A 162 12.22 0.26 2.48
CA VAL A 162 12.52 0.09 1.05
C VAL A 162 13.25 1.31 0.48
N ILE A 163 14.26 1.08 -0.34
CA ILE A 163 15.06 2.09 -1.03
C ILE A 163 14.76 2.11 -2.53
N GLN A 164 14.76 0.94 -3.16
CA GLN A 164 14.50 0.79 -4.59
C GLN A 164 13.30 -0.12 -4.82
N LYS A 165 12.47 0.28 -5.80
CA LYS A 165 11.47 -0.58 -6.43
C LYS A 165 11.84 -0.69 -7.91
N PRO A 166 11.73 -1.86 -8.53
CA PRO A 166 11.89 -2.00 -9.97
C PRO A 166 10.86 -1.15 -10.71
N THR A 167 11.29 -0.65 -11.86
CA THR A 167 10.46 0.16 -12.79
C THR A 167 9.79 -0.70 -13.85
#